data_AF-A0A2C8ZUT6-F1
#
_entry.id   AF-A0A2C8ZUT6-F1
#
_cell.length_a   1.000
_cell.length_b   1.000
_cell.length_c   1.000
_cell.angle_alpha   90.00
_cell.angle_beta   90.00
_cell.angle_gamma   90.00
#
_symmetry.space_group_name_H-M   'P 1'
#
loop_
_entity.id
_entity.type
_entity.pdbx_description
1 polymer ?
#
loop_
_entity_poly.entity_id
_entity_poly.type
_entity_poly.pdbx_seq_one_letter_code
_entity_poly.pdbx_strand_id
1 'polypeptide(L)'
;MTDLSLRMPNTRLRAVLNLGVKHAASFPLPTHLSSPELYADWDDDAQLSDLHVEFDSGQLHVETTGGGTDHHFHTGAGEHRASSPWPDADTAALLRWSSALAGDLHALMPGLLDDITQAAAWHDSGFDLYICEVDEPGQLDLIEIEVEGELMTLPWLGAGTVTHDHIDGENHPIALAWGPGETEADQPIAQAWTDAATGVPRSRALPGVDWDVIGLPAVEVLPWLEGIYLNHHMIPDAEGTLLNAVLRRLGGLDLS
;
A
#
# COMPACT_ATOMS: atom_id res chain seq x y z
N MET A 1 -0.09 -4.08 23.94
CA MET A 1 -0.33 -5.09 22.91
C MET A 1 -1.76 -4.92 22.47
N THR A 2 -1.96 -4.45 21.25
CA THR A 2 -3.26 -4.15 20.64
C THR A 2 -4.15 -5.40 20.66
N ASP A 3 -5.41 -5.24 21.06
CA ASP A 3 -6.36 -6.33 21.12
C ASP A 3 -6.92 -6.61 19.71
N LEU A 4 -6.38 -7.64 19.07
CA LEU A 4 -6.80 -8.06 17.73
C LEU A 4 -8.22 -8.66 17.69
N SER A 5 -8.84 -8.93 18.84
CA SER A 5 -10.23 -9.43 18.91
C SER A 5 -11.28 -8.37 18.58
N LEU A 6 -10.89 -7.09 18.55
CA LEU A 6 -11.74 -5.95 18.16
C LEU A 6 -11.66 -5.64 16.66
N ARG A 7 -11.07 -6.53 15.87
CA ARG A 7 -11.01 -6.36 14.42
C ARG A 7 -12.39 -6.53 13.79
N MET A 8 -12.74 -5.60 12.92
CA MET A 8 -13.92 -5.72 12.07
C MET A 8 -13.79 -6.95 11.16
N PRO A 9 -14.90 -7.59 10.77
CA PRO A 9 -14.82 -8.68 9.81
C PRO A 9 -14.25 -8.17 8.49
N ASN A 10 -13.43 -8.99 7.83
CA ASN A 10 -13.00 -8.72 6.48
C ASN A 10 -14.22 -8.59 5.56
N THR A 11 -14.12 -7.69 4.58
CA THR A 11 -15.16 -7.47 3.58
C THR A 11 -14.64 -7.88 2.21
N ARG A 12 -15.54 -7.94 1.22
CA ARG A 12 -15.18 -8.31 -0.14
C ARG A 12 -15.47 -7.16 -1.08
N LEU A 13 -14.45 -6.73 -1.81
CA LEU A 13 -14.57 -5.79 -2.92
C LEU A 13 -14.45 -6.55 -4.24
N ARG A 14 -15.32 -6.20 -5.20
CA ARG A 14 -15.27 -6.72 -6.56
C ARG A 14 -15.25 -5.55 -7.54
N ALA A 15 -14.33 -5.59 -8.48
CA ALA A 15 -14.22 -4.59 -9.53
C ALA A 15 -14.21 -5.28 -10.88
N VAL A 16 -15.04 -4.78 -11.80
CA VAL A 16 -14.99 -5.15 -13.22
C VAL A 16 -14.24 -4.04 -13.94
N LEU A 17 -13.04 -4.36 -14.44
CA LEU A 17 -12.09 -3.41 -14.98
C LEU A 17 -11.76 -3.74 -16.45
N ASN A 18 -11.47 -2.72 -17.24
CA ASN A 18 -10.97 -2.88 -18.60
C ASN A 18 -9.43 -2.91 -18.59
N LEU A 19 -8.86 -4.07 -18.31
CA LEU A 19 -7.40 -4.24 -18.22
C LEU A 19 -6.73 -4.50 -19.58
N GLY A 20 -7.50 -4.51 -20.67
CA GLY A 20 -6.96 -4.76 -22.01
C GLY A 20 -6.17 -6.07 -22.16
N VAL A 21 -5.17 -6.04 -23.04
CA VAL A 21 -4.30 -7.17 -23.35
C VAL A 21 -3.20 -7.30 -22.30
N LYS A 22 -2.96 -8.52 -21.82
CA LYS A 22 -2.00 -8.84 -20.76
C LYS A 22 -0.76 -9.49 -21.37
N HIS A 23 0.13 -8.67 -21.93
CA HIS A 23 1.32 -9.15 -22.64
C HIS A 23 2.28 -9.88 -21.71
N ALA A 24 2.43 -9.40 -20.47
CA ALA A 24 3.29 -10.03 -19.46
C ALA A 24 2.94 -11.51 -19.22
N ALA A 25 1.65 -11.86 -19.23
CA ALA A 25 1.17 -13.24 -19.05
C ALA A 25 1.67 -14.22 -20.13
N SER A 26 2.19 -13.73 -21.27
CA SER A 26 2.79 -14.55 -22.33
C SER A 26 4.27 -14.87 -22.10
N PHE A 27 4.91 -14.29 -21.09
CA PHE A 27 6.31 -14.49 -20.76
C PHE A 27 6.46 -15.27 -19.45
N PRO A 28 6.92 -16.53 -19.48
CA PRO A 28 7.06 -17.31 -18.27
C PRO A 28 8.21 -16.77 -17.41
N LEU A 29 7.94 -16.61 -16.11
CA LEU A 29 8.96 -16.35 -15.11
C LEU A 29 9.64 -17.66 -14.67
N PRO A 30 10.92 -17.59 -14.25
CA PRO A 30 11.55 -18.70 -13.53
C PRO A 30 10.74 -19.08 -12.29
N THR A 31 10.64 -20.37 -11.99
CA THR A 31 9.78 -20.87 -10.88
C THR A 31 10.16 -20.30 -9.51
N HIS A 32 11.42 -19.93 -9.30
CA HIS A 32 11.86 -19.32 -8.03
C HIS A 32 11.60 -17.80 -7.97
N LEU A 33 11.15 -17.20 -9.08
CA LEU A 33 10.77 -15.79 -9.22
C LEU A 33 9.30 -15.62 -9.61
N SER A 34 8.47 -16.66 -9.50
CA SER A 34 7.05 -16.62 -9.93
C SER A 34 6.10 -16.00 -8.91
N SER A 35 6.62 -15.48 -7.79
CA SER A 35 5.81 -14.90 -6.72
C SER A 35 6.45 -13.62 -6.18
N PRO A 36 6.63 -12.58 -7.03
CA PRO A 36 7.08 -11.28 -6.57
C PRO A 36 6.04 -10.58 -5.72
N GLU A 37 6.51 -9.67 -4.87
CA GLU A 37 5.71 -8.54 -4.39
C GLU A 37 5.74 -7.44 -5.46
N LEU A 38 4.59 -6.80 -5.70
CA LEU A 38 4.41 -5.84 -6.77
C LEU A 38 3.85 -4.54 -6.22
N TYR A 39 4.54 -3.45 -6.51
CA TYR A 39 4.10 -2.09 -6.23
C TYR A 39 4.15 -1.27 -7.50
N ALA A 40 3.25 -0.31 -7.62
CA ALA A 40 3.26 0.62 -8.73
C ALA A 40 2.87 2.01 -8.26
N ASP A 41 3.46 3.01 -8.89
CA ASP A 41 3.15 4.42 -8.68
C ASP A 41 3.01 5.15 -10.02
N TRP A 42 2.34 6.29 -10.00
CA TRP A 42 2.14 7.16 -11.15
C TRP A 42 2.51 8.60 -10.80
N ASP A 43 3.51 9.12 -11.50
CA ASP A 43 3.88 10.53 -11.43
C ASP A 43 3.14 11.30 -12.53
N ASP A 44 2.13 12.07 -12.13
CA ASP A 44 1.34 12.94 -13.02
C ASP A 44 2.18 14.03 -13.71
N ASP A 45 3.17 14.60 -13.02
CA ASP A 45 3.98 15.69 -13.56
C ASP A 45 4.94 15.16 -14.64
N ALA A 46 5.55 14.00 -14.39
CA ALA A 46 6.47 13.34 -15.31
C ALA A 46 5.76 12.46 -16.35
N GLN A 47 4.47 12.16 -16.16
CA GLN A 47 3.73 11.13 -16.91
C GLN A 47 4.51 9.81 -16.93
N LEU A 48 4.87 9.34 -15.74
CA LEU A 48 5.76 8.21 -15.52
C LEU A 48 5.06 7.16 -14.67
N SER A 49 5.10 5.91 -15.12
CA SER A 49 4.70 4.75 -14.31
C SER A 49 5.95 4.09 -13.75
N ASP A 50 6.01 3.93 -12.44
CA ASP A 50 7.09 3.24 -11.76
C ASP A 50 6.57 1.88 -11.26
N LEU A 51 7.18 0.79 -11.70
CA LEU A 51 6.83 -0.58 -11.32
C LEU A 51 7.98 -1.20 -10.51
N HIS A 52 7.66 -1.65 -9.30
CA HIS A 52 8.59 -2.31 -8.40
C HIS A 52 8.26 -3.79 -8.34
N VAL A 53 9.24 -4.62 -8.69
CA VAL A 53 9.15 -6.08 -8.64
C VAL A 53 10.13 -6.59 -7.59
N GLU A 54 9.60 -7.05 -6.46
CA GLU A 54 10.38 -7.30 -5.26
C GLU A 54 10.43 -8.78 -4.86
N PHE A 55 11.59 -9.19 -4.37
CA PHE A 55 11.87 -10.50 -3.81
C PHE A 55 12.85 -10.36 -2.64
N ASP A 56 12.86 -11.32 -1.72
CA ASP A 56 13.89 -11.43 -0.66
C ASP A 56 15.33 -11.38 -1.20
N SER A 57 15.52 -11.82 -2.45
CA SER A 57 16.84 -11.90 -3.09
C SER A 57 17.27 -10.63 -3.84
N GLY A 58 16.35 -9.69 -4.07
CA GLY A 58 16.60 -8.52 -4.90
C GLY A 58 15.32 -7.84 -5.39
N GLN A 59 15.47 -6.62 -5.91
CA GLN A 59 14.37 -5.88 -6.51
C GLN A 59 14.75 -5.40 -7.92
N LEU A 60 13.74 -5.26 -8.77
CA LEU A 60 13.82 -4.67 -10.09
C LEU A 60 12.81 -3.53 -10.16
N HIS A 61 13.29 -2.32 -10.40
CA HIS A 61 12.46 -1.14 -10.63
C HIS A 61 12.44 -0.84 -12.13
N VAL A 62 11.25 -0.58 -12.66
CA VAL A 62 10.99 -0.37 -14.09
C VAL A 62 10.19 0.90 -14.26
N GLU A 63 10.82 1.90 -14.85
CA GLU A 63 10.21 3.21 -15.10
C GLU A 63 9.78 3.29 -16.56
N THR A 64 8.50 3.58 -16.81
CA THR A 64 7.94 3.71 -18.16
C THR A 64 7.39 5.10 -18.39
N THR A 65 7.78 5.70 -19.51
CA THR A 65 7.23 6.95 -20.03
C THR A 65 6.80 6.75 -21.49
N GLY A 66 6.16 7.76 -22.09
CA GLY A 66 5.88 7.75 -23.53
C GLY A 66 7.12 7.64 -24.43
N GLY A 67 8.33 7.85 -23.89
CA GLY A 67 9.60 7.73 -24.62
C GLY A 67 10.24 6.35 -24.58
N GLY A 68 9.81 5.47 -23.66
CA GLY A 68 10.39 4.14 -23.48
C GLY A 68 10.36 3.66 -22.04
N THR A 69 11.05 2.55 -21.80
CA THR A 69 11.15 1.89 -20.50
C THR A 69 12.61 1.76 -20.09
N ASP A 70 12.94 2.27 -18.92
CA ASP A 70 14.24 2.10 -18.26
C ASP A 70 14.10 1.20 -17.03
N HIS A 71 15.22 0.67 -16.52
CA HIS A 71 15.20 -0.20 -15.34
C HIS A 71 16.49 -0.14 -14.55
N HIS A 72 16.40 -0.48 -13.27
CA HIS A 72 17.56 -0.64 -12.39
C HIS A 72 17.30 -1.67 -11.29
N PHE A 73 18.36 -2.07 -10.58
CA PHE A 73 18.31 -3.19 -9.63
C PHE A 73 18.64 -2.73 -8.21
N HIS A 74 18.09 -3.44 -7.23
CA HIS A 74 18.44 -3.30 -5.83
C HIS A 74 18.77 -4.66 -5.20
N THR A 75 19.46 -4.64 -4.06
CA THR A 75 19.54 -5.80 -3.15
C THR A 75 18.16 -6.10 -2.55
N GLY A 76 18.00 -7.25 -1.91
CA GLY A 76 16.78 -7.55 -1.14
C GLY A 76 16.57 -6.63 0.08
N ALA A 77 17.55 -5.79 0.43
CA ALA A 77 17.43 -4.76 1.45
C ALA A 77 17.16 -3.36 0.87
N GLY A 78 16.87 -3.26 -0.44
CA GLY A 78 16.58 -1.99 -1.12
C GLY A 78 17.81 -1.16 -1.52
N GLU A 79 19.03 -1.66 -1.35
CA GLU A 79 20.24 -0.91 -1.75
C GLU A 79 20.49 -1.01 -3.25
N HIS A 80 20.68 0.14 -3.91
CA HIS A 80 20.93 0.20 -5.36
C HIS A 80 22.13 -0.65 -5.81
N ARG A 81 21.99 -1.31 -6.98
CA ARG A 81 23.03 -2.09 -7.64
C ARG A 81 23.13 -1.78 -9.13
N ALA A 82 24.36 -1.69 -9.61
CA ALA A 82 24.66 -1.53 -11.03
C ALA A 82 24.44 -2.81 -11.87
N SER A 83 24.21 -3.97 -11.23
CA SER A 83 24.04 -5.25 -11.92
C SER A 83 22.99 -6.11 -11.22
N SER A 84 22.35 -6.99 -12.00
CA SER A 84 21.30 -7.86 -11.51
C SER A 84 21.79 -8.74 -10.35
N PRO A 85 20.97 -8.93 -9.30
CA PRO A 85 21.26 -9.88 -8.24
C PRO A 85 21.04 -11.34 -8.66
N TRP A 86 20.43 -11.58 -9.83
CA TRP A 86 20.09 -12.91 -10.34
C TRP A 86 21.03 -13.37 -11.47
N PRO A 87 21.04 -14.68 -11.79
CA PRO A 87 21.74 -15.19 -12.96
C PRO A 87 21.21 -14.61 -14.27
N ASP A 88 22.08 -14.41 -15.27
CA ASP A 88 21.76 -13.75 -16.54
C ASP A 88 20.49 -14.28 -17.24
N ALA A 89 20.26 -15.60 -17.22
CA ALA A 89 19.08 -16.20 -17.83
C ALA A 89 17.78 -15.81 -17.11
N ASP A 90 17.82 -15.76 -15.78
CA ASP A 90 16.68 -15.36 -14.94
C ASP A 90 16.45 -13.86 -15.06
N THR A 91 17.52 -13.06 -15.06
CA THR A 91 17.48 -11.61 -15.33
C THR A 91 16.81 -11.31 -16.66
N ALA A 92 17.19 -12.01 -17.73
CA ALA A 92 16.61 -11.79 -19.05
C ALA A 92 15.11 -12.13 -19.11
N ALA A 93 14.69 -13.21 -18.43
CA ALA A 93 13.29 -13.58 -18.34
C ALA A 93 12.49 -12.56 -17.52
N LEU A 94 13.03 -12.14 -16.36
CA LEU A 94 12.40 -11.17 -15.47
C LEU A 94 12.26 -9.80 -16.13
N LEU A 95 13.30 -9.30 -16.80
CA LEU A 95 13.24 -8.03 -17.53
C LEU A 95 12.18 -8.07 -18.62
N ARG A 96 12.13 -9.15 -19.41
CA ARG A 96 11.14 -9.28 -20.48
C ARG A 96 9.71 -9.28 -19.95
N TRP A 97 9.46 -10.00 -18.86
CA TRP A 97 8.15 -10.03 -18.22
C TRP A 97 7.80 -8.66 -17.60
N SER A 98 8.73 -8.05 -16.86
CA SER A 98 8.50 -6.79 -16.14
C SER A 98 8.33 -5.61 -17.08
N SER A 99 9.10 -5.52 -18.17
CA SER A 99 8.91 -4.48 -19.18
C SER A 99 7.57 -4.61 -19.90
N ALA A 100 7.08 -5.83 -20.13
CA ALA A 100 5.75 -6.03 -20.70
C ALA A 100 4.65 -5.61 -19.70
N LEU A 101 4.80 -5.96 -18.42
CA LEU A 101 3.88 -5.56 -17.36
C LEU A 101 3.86 -4.03 -17.20
N ALA A 102 5.03 -3.39 -17.14
CA ALA A 102 5.14 -1.94 -17.01
C ALA A 102 4.54 -1.22 -18.22
N GLY A 103 4.71 -1.75 -19.44
CA GLY A 103 4.08 -1.21 -20.64
C GLY A 103 2.55 -1.33 -20.61
N ASP A 104 2.02 -2.50 -20.20
CA ASP A 104 0.58 -2.72 -20.05
C ASP A 104 -0.02 -1.79 -19.00
N LEU A 105 0.66 -1.66 -17.85
CA LEU A 105 0.28 -0.75 -16.77
C LEU A 105 0.26 0.72 -17.24
N HIS A 106 1.36 1.17 -17.87
CA HIS A 106 1.49 2.55 -18.34
C HIS A 106 0.40 2.94 -19.33
N ALA A 107 -0.01 2.01 -20.21
CA ALA A 107 -1.09 2.23 -21.16
C ALA A 107 -2.47 2.42 -20.51
N LEU A 108 -2.65 1.97 -19.26
CA LEU A 108 -3.87 2.13 -18.49
C LEU A 108 -3.85 3.39 -17.61
N MET A 109 -2.70 4.03 -17.42
CA MET A 109 -2.56 5.22 -16.57
C MET A 109 -2.95 6.51 -17.30
N PRO A 110 -3.54 7.50 -16.60
CA PRO A 110 -3.93 7.47 -15.18
C PRO A 110 -5.28 6.80 -14.91
N GLY A 111 -6.06 6.47 -15.95
CA GLY A 111 -7.47 6.05 -15.81
C GLY A 111 -7.70 4.82 -14.93
N LEU A 112 -6.73 3.90 -14.85
CA LEU A 112 -6.80 2.78 -13.91
C LEU A 112 -6.84 3.22 -12.45
N LEU A 113 -6.10 4.27 -12.06
CA LEU A 113 -6.14 4.78 -10.69
C LEU A 113 -7.50 5.41 -10.40
N ASP A 114 -8.07 6.17 -11.35
CA ASP A 114 -9.42 6.72 -11.20
C ASP A 114 -10.47 5.62 -11.00
N ASP A 115 -10.37 4.49 -11.73
CA ASP A 115 -11.27 3.34 -11.56
C ASP A 115 -11.07 2.65 -10.20
N ILE A 116 -9.82 2.52 -9.74
CA ILE A 116 -9.49 1.92 -8.43
C ILE A 116 -10.02 2.79 -7.28
N THR A 117 -9.76 4.09 -7.31
CA THR A 117 -10.26 5.05 -6.32
C THR A 117 -11.79 5.05 -6.28
N GLN A 118 -12.45 5.00 -7.44
CA GLN A 118 -13.91 4.89 -7.47
C GLN A 118 -14.41 3.55 -6.90
N ALA A 119 -13.75 2.43 -7.21
CA ALA A 119 -14.13 1.13 -6.66
C ALA A 119 -14.02 1.11 -5.14
N ALA A 120 -12.95 1.67 -4.57
CA ALA A 120 -12.77 1.80 -3.12
C ALA A 120 -13.85 2.71 -2.51
N ALA A 121 -14.10 3.89 -3.09
CA ALA A 121 -15.15 4.79 -2.60
C ALA A 121 -16.56 4.16 -2.62
N TRP A 122 -16.86 3.32 -3.61
CA TRP A 122 -18.10 2.56 -3.68
C TRP A 122 -18.16 1.49 -2.59
N HIS A 123 -17.06 0.78 -2.36
CA HIS A 123 -16.94 -0.19 -1.27
C HIS A 123 -17.19 0.45 0.10
N ASP A 124 -16.58 1.61 0.36
CA ASP A 124 -16.74 2.35 1.61
C ASP A 124 -18.15 2.89 1.79
N SER A 125 -18.86 3.14 0.68
CA SER A 125 -20.28 3.47 0.66
C SER A 125 -21.19 2.25 0.86
N GLY A 126 -20.63 1.04 0.99
CA GLY A 126 -21.34 -0.21 1.24
C GLY A 126 -21.77 -0.99 -0.01
N PHE A 127 -21.26 -0.63 -1.19
CA PHE A 127 -21.50 -1.39 -2.43
C PHE A 127 -20.47 -2.52 -2.58
N ASP A 128 -20.91 -3.66 -3.15
CA ASP A 128 -20.07 -4.86 -3.25
C ASP A 128 -19.52 -5.12 -4.66
N LEU A 129 -19.80 -4.22 -5.61
CA LEU A 129 -19.40 -4.32 -7.01
C LEU A 129 -19.26 -2.93 -7.65
N TYR A 130 -18.09 -2.67 -8.21
CA TYR A 130 -17.82 -1.57 -9.12
C TYR A 130 -17.67 -2.10 -10.56
N ILE A 131 -18.10 -1.33 -11.55
CA ILE A 131 -17.94 -1.63 -12.97
C ILE A 131 -17.45 -0.35 -13.66
N CYS A 132 -16.28 -0.41 -14.31
CA CYS A 132 -15.72 0.72 -15.04
C CYS A 132 -16.61 1.13 -16.22
N GLU A 133 -16.53 2.41 -16.61
CA GLU A 133 -17.14 2.87 -17.84
C GLU A 133 -16.30 2.41 -19.04
N VAL A 134 -16.96 2.02 -20.13
CA VAL A 134 -16.27 1.61 -21.37
C VAL A 134 -16.93 2.24 -22.59
N ASP A 135 -16.11 2.82 -23.45
CA ASP A 135 -16.57 3.46 -24.69
C ASP A 135 -16.97 2.42 -25.76
N GLU A 136 -16.24 1.31 -25.81
CA GLU A 136 -16.41 0.27 -26.83
C GLU A 136 -16.58 -1.12 -26.18
N PRO A 137 -17.41 -2.01 -26.78
CA PRO A 137 -17.55 -3.37 -26.27
C PRO A 137 -16.22 -4.13 -26.26
N GLY A 138 -15.83 -4.65 -25.09
CA GLY A 138 -14.58 -5.38 -24.89
C GLY A 138 -14.71 -6.47 -23.84
N GLN A 139 -13.67 -7.30 -23.72
CA GLN A 139 -13.56 -8.25 -22.62
C GLN A 139 -13.10 -7.50 -21.37
N LEU A 140 -13.89 -7.61 -20.30
CA LEU A 140 -13.57 -7.04 -18.99
C LEU A 140 -13.09 -8.12 -18.03
N ASP A 141 -12.32 -7.71 -17.04
CA ASP A 141 -11.79 -8.57 -15.99
C ASP A 141 -12.54 -8.32 -14.69
N LEU A 142 -13.09 -9.38 -14.11
CA LEU A 142 -13.52 -9.38 -12.72
C LEU A 142 -12.31 -9.65 -11.82
N ILE A 143 -12.06 -8.72 -10.91
CA ILE A 143 -11.11 -8.84 -9.81
C ILE A 143 -11.94 -8.91 -8.52
N GLU A 144 -11.68 -9.93 -7.70
CA GLU A 144 -12.28 -10.07 -6.37
C GLU A 144 -11.15 -10.07 -5.34
N ILE A 145 -11.26 -9.18 -4.36
CA ILE A 145 -10.30 -9.09 -3.25
C ILE A 145 -11.02 -9.17 -1.91
N GLU A 146 -10.29 -9.62 -0.91
CA GLU A 146 -10.67 -9.48 0.49
C GLU A 146 -10.01 -8.21 1.03
N VAL A 147 -10.81 -7.32 1.61
CA VAL A 147 -10.33 -6.11 2.30
C VAL A 147 -10.26 -6.44 3.78
N GLU A 148 -9.07 -6.28 4.36
CA GLU A 148 -8.85 -6.55 5.78
C GLU A 148 -9.64 -5.57 6.63
N GLY A 149 -10.41 -6.09 7.60
CA GLY A 149 -11.21 -5.24 8.48
C GLY A 149 -10.33 -4.41 9.41
N GLU A 150 -10.67 -3.14 9.57
CA GLU A 150 -9.99 -2.24 10.49
C GLU A 150 -10.07 -2.75 11.94
N LEU A 151 -9.04 -2.46 12.73
CA LEU A 151 -9.12 -2.59 14.18
C LEU A 151 -10.02 -1.49 14.72
N MET A 152 -11.11 -1.85 15.41
CA MET A 152 -11.93 -0.84 16.06
C MET A 152 -11.12 -0.14 17.14
N THR A 153 -10.72 1.10 16.87
CA THR A 153 -10.21 2.00 17.89
C THR A 153 -11.39 2.69 18.55
N LEU A 154 -11.46 2.65 19.88
CA LEU A 154 -12.44 3.44 20.62
C LEU A 154 -12.29 4.92 20.24
N PRO A 155 -13.39 5.72 20.20
CA PRO A 155 -13.26 7.16 20.05
C PRO A 155 -12.39 7.72 21.18
N TRP A 156 -11.73 8.85 20.93
CA TRP A 156 -10.96 9.52 21.98
C TRP A 156 -11.87 9.85 23.19
N LEU A 157 -11.52 9.32 24.36
CA LEU A 157 -12.27 9.52 25.61
C LEU A 157 -11.55 10.46 26.61
N GLY A 158 -10.36 10.94 26.26
CA GLY A 158 -9.63 11.90 27.06
C GLY A 158 -10.25 13.29 27.00
N ALA A 159 -9.73 14.19 27.83
CA ALA A 159 -10.01 15.61 27.69
C ALA A 159 -9.50 16.12 26.34
N GLY A 160 -10.05 17.23 25.85
CA GLY A 160 -9.56 17.89 24.64
C GLY A 160 -9.78 17.09 23.34
N THR A 161 -8.95 17.39 22.34
CA THR A 161 -8.96 16.77 21.01
C THR A 161 -7.59 16.18 20.70
N VAL A 162 -7.57 15.21 19.80
CA VAL A 162 -6.34 14.61 19.30
C VAL A 162 -6.31 14.63 17.78
N THR A 163 -5.10 14.84 17.27
CA THR A 163 -4.74 14.77 15.86
C THR A 163 -3.50 13.89 15.74
N HIS A 164 -3.23 13.34 14.56
CA HIS A 164 -1.99 12.63 14.32
C HIS A 164 -1.39 13.04 12.98
N ASP A 165 -0.08 13.21 12.97
CA ASP A 165 0.66 13.67 11.80
C ASP A 165 1.89 12.79 11.59
N HIS A 166 2.26 12.63 10.32
CA HIS A 166 3.54 12.04 9.94
C HIS A 166 4.68 12.95 10.42
N ILE A 167 5.73 12.35 10.96
CA ILE A 167 6.94 13.05 11.38
C ILE A 167 8.16 12.45 10.69
N ASP A 168 9.22 13.24 10.55
CA ASP A 168 10.47 12.77 9.96
C ASP A 168 11.09 11.63 10.78
N GLY A 169 11.44 10.54 10.10
CA GLY A 169 12.16 9.42 10.70
C GLY A 169 12.05 8.14 9.88
N GLU A 170 12.87 7.15 10.22
CA GLU A 170 12.82 5.82 9.62
C GLU A 170 11.53 5.09 10.04
N ASN A 171 10.98 4.27 9.13
CA ASN A 171 9.78 3.46 9.34
C ASN A 171 8.49 4.28 9.57
N HIS A 172 8.33 5.37 8.79
CA HIS A 172 7.11 6.19 8.71
C HIS A 172 6.50 6.51 10.08
N PRO A 173 7.21 7.18 11.00
CA PRO A 173 6.69 7.45 12.32
C PRO A 173 5.55 8.49 12.27
N ILE A 174 4.58 8.33 13.17
CA ILE A 174 3.54 9.33 13.44
C ILE A 174 3.67 9.88 14.85
N ALA A 175 3.31 11.14 15.03
CA ALA A 175 3.10 11.74 16.35
C ALA A 175 1.60 11.86 16.61
N LEU A 176 1.18 11.48 17.82
CA LEU A 176 -0.12 11.84 18.36
C LEU A 176 0.01 13.20 19.05
N ALA A 177 -0.73 14.19 18.59
CA ALA A 177 -0.81 15.50 19.20
C ALA A 177 -2.14 15.69 19.93
N TRP A 178 -2.10 16.44 21.02
CA TRP A 178 -3.24 16.71 21.88
C TRP A 178 -3.36 18.21 22.16
N GLY A 179 -4.57 18.73 22.07
CA GLY A 179 -4.90 20.10 22.46
C GLY A 179 -6.11 20.13 23.39
N PRO A 180 -6.17 21.05 24.37
CA PRO A 180 -7.32 21.19 25.25
C PRO A 180 -8.57 21.76 24.53
N GLY A 181 -8.46 22.20 23.27
CA GLY A 181 -9.56 22.72 22.44
C GLY A 181 -9.08 23.71 21.37
N GLU A 182 -10.01 24.45 20.75
CA GLU A 182 -9.77 25.25 19.52
C GLU A 182 -8.75 26.41 19.65
N THR A 183 -8.36 26.82 20.86
CA THR A 183 -7.58 28.05 21.07
C THR A 183 -6.11 27.82 21.41
N GLU A 184 -5.72 26.61 21.77
CA GLU A 184 -4.33 26.26 22.10
C GLU A 184 -3.74 25.34 21.05
N ALA A 185 -2.44 25.47 20.79
CA ALA A 185 -1.77 24.62 19.82
C ALA A 185 -1.67 23.18 20.35
N ASP A 186 -2.00 22.21 19.51
CA ASP A 186 -1.81 20.80 19.80
C ASP A 186 -0.33 20.52 20.11
N GLN A 187 -0.09 19.76 21.17
CA GLN A 187 1.24 19.37 21.61
C GLN A 187 1.43 17.86 21.41
N PRO A 188 2.58 17.41 20.89
CA PRO A 188 2.82 16.00 20.71
C PRO A 188 2.92 15.30 22.08
N ILE A 189 2.18 14.22 22.26
CA ILE A 189 2.11 13.46 23.52
C ILE A 189 2.64 12.02 23.39
N ALA A 190 2.60 11.45 22.20
CA ALA A 190 3.08 10.09 21.93
C ALA A 190 3.54 9.95 20.48
N GLN A 191 4.28 8.88 20.19
CA GLN A 191 4.71 8.51 18.85
C GLN A 191 4.48 7.03 18.60
N ALA A 192 4.21 6.65 17.35
CA ALA A 192 4.18 5.26 16.89
C ALA A 192 4.99 5.07 15.61
N TRP A 193 5.56 3.88 15.43
CA TRP A 193 6.42 3.51 14.29
C TRP A 193 6.47 1.98 14.13
N THR A 194 6.88 1.50 12.96
CA THR A 194 7.22 0.08 12.76
C THR A 194 8.62 -0.21 13.30
N ASP A 195 8.72 -1.15 14.25
CA ASP A 195 10.01 -1.61 14.75
C ASP A 195 10.76 -2.42 13.69
N ALA A 196 11.87 -1.87 13.18
CA ALA A 196 12.64 -2.48 12.09
C ALA A 196 13.16 -3.90 12.38
N ALA A 197 13.35 -4.28 13.66
CA ALA A 197 13.84 -5.60 14.01
C ALA A 197 12.73 -6.66 14.01
N THR A 198 11.48 -6.25 14.22
CA THR A 198 10.37 -7.16 14.45
C THR A 198 9.23 -6.99 13.44
N GLY A 199 9.21 -5.90 12.67
CA GLY A 199 8.16 -5.57 11.72
C GLY A 199 6.81 -5.25 12.38
N VAL A 200 6.76 -5.07 13.71
CA VAL A 200 5.51 -4.78 14.43
C VAL A 200 5.44 -3.32 14.88
N PRO A 201 4.23 -2.75 14.98
CA PRO A 201 4.06 -1.42 15.55
C PRO A 201 4.57 -1.34 16.98
N ARG A 202 5.21 -0.22 17.27
CA ARG A 202 5.58 0.20 18.62
C ARG A 202 5.11 1.61 18.85
N SER A 203 4.84 1.91 20.10
CA SER A 203 4.53 3.26 20.54
C SER A 203 5.31 3.66 21.79
N ARG A 204 5.48 4.97 21.98
CA ARG A 204 6.06 5.54 23.20
C ARG A 204 5.42 6.86 23.58
N ALA A 205 5.32 7.10 24.88
CA ALA A 205 4.97 8.40 25.44
C ALA A 205 6.14 9.37 25.28
N LEU A 206 5.84 10.63 25.01
CA LEU A 206 6.84 11.70 25.02
C LEU A 206 7.11 12.16 26.47
N PRO A 207 8.34 12.62 26.76
CA PRO A 207 8.70 13.08 28.10
C PRO A 207 7.97 14.38 28.45
N GLY A 208 7.55 14.51 29.72
CA GLY A 208 6.93 15.74 30.23
C GLY A 208 5.42 15.86 30.01
N VAL A 209 4.77 14.85 29.44
CA VAL A 209 3.30 14.81 29.26
C VAL A 209 2.62 14.62 30.61
N ASP A 210 1.68 15.51 30.92
CA ASP A 210 0.81 15.41 32.10
C ASP A 210 -0.47 14.63 31.74
N TRP A 211 -0.41 13.31 31.92
CA TRP A 211 -1.52 12.41 31.59
C TRP A 211 -2.79 12.65 32.43
N ASP A 212 -2.69 13.28 33.59
CA ASP A 212 -3.87 13.64 34.39
C ASP A 212 -4.67 14.74 33.68
N VAL A 213 -4.00 15.66 32.98
CA VAL A 213 -4.64 16.70 32.16
C VAL A 213 -5.22 16.11 30.88
N ILE A 214 -4.53 15.16 30.26
CA ILE A 214 -5.03 14.43 29.09
C ILE A 214 -6.32 13.65 29.44
N GLY A 215 -6.50 13.27 30.70
CA GLY A 215 -7.68 12.54 31.18
C GLY A 215 -7.69 11.06 30.76
N LEU A 216 -6.58 10.55 30.21
CA LEU A 216 -6.35 9.14 29.93
C LEU A 216 -4.92 8.76 30.32
N PRO A 217 -4.70 7.58 30.90
CA PRO A 217 -3.35 7.14 31.24
C PRO A 217 -2.60 6.68 29.99
N ALA A 218 -1.27 6.88 29.97
CA ALA A 218 -0.41 6.46 28.86
C ALA A 218 -0.59 4.99 28.45
N VAL A 219 -0.82 4.11 29.42
CA VAL A 219 -1.01 2.66 29.17
C VAL A 219 -2.24 2.34 28.32
N GLU A 220 -3.23 3.24 28.27
CA GLU A 220 -4.41 3.13 27.41
C GLU A 220 -4.17 3.81 26.05
N VAL A 221 -3.53 4.98 26.06
CA VAL A 221 -3.28 5.77 24.84
C VAL A 221 -2.29 5.09 23.89
N LEU A 222 -1.26 4.43 24.41
CA LEU A 222 -0.20 3.82 23.59
C LEU A 222 -0.71 2.64 22.74
N PRO A 223 -1.41 1.63 23.28
CA PRO A 223 -2.04 0.60 22.45
C PRO A 223 -3.12 1.13 21.49
N TRP A 224 -3.84 2.19 21.88
CA TRP A 224 -4.80 2.85 21.00
C TRP A 224 -4.11 3.49 19.79
N LEU A 225 -2.98 4.18 20.01
CA LEU A 225 -2.15 4.74 18.95
C LEU A 225 -1.52 3.66 18.05
N GLU A 226 -1.11 2.52 18.63
CA GLU A 226 -0.67 1.36 17.84
C GLU A 226 -1.78 0.83 16.93
N GLY A 227 -3.05 0.86 17.38
CA GLY A 227 -4.21 0.51 16.57
C GLY A 227 -4.43 1.47 15.40
N ILE A 228 -4.33 2.78 15.64
CA ILE A 228 -4.41 3.80 14.57
C ILE A 228 -3.29 3.58 13.55
N TYR A 229 -2.05 3.39 14.04
CA TYR A 229 -0.91 3.14 13.17
C TYR A 229 -1.10 1.89 12.32
N LEU A 230 -1.63 0.80 12.90
CA LEU A 230 -1.93 -0.42 12.14
C LEU A 230 -2.93 -0.15 11.02
N ASN A 231 -4.04 0.52 11.32
CA ASN A 231 -5.09 0.79 10.33
C ASN A 231 -4.61 1.70 9.20
N HIS A 232 -3.75 2.67 9.48
CA HIS A 232 -3.38 3.70 8.50
C HIS A 232 -2.05 3.43 7.77
N HIS A 233 -1.15 2.62 8.34
CA HIS A 233 0.22 2.44 7.82
C HIS A 233 0.60 1.01 7.50
N MET A 234 -0.13 0.02 8.02
CA MET A 234 0.27 -1.38 7.89
C MET A 234 -0.78 -2.26 7.23
N ILE A 235 -2.06 -1.98 7.44
CA ILE A 235 -3.13 -2.69 6.77
C ILE A 235 -3.34 -2.00 5.42
N PRO A 236 -3.10 -2.68 4.28
CA PRO A 236 -3.38 -2.10 2.98
C PRO A 236 -4.86 -1.76 2.88
N ASP A 237 -5.16 -0.56 2.41
CA ASP A 237 -6.53 -0.15 2.13
C ASP A 237 -7.10 -0.89 0.90
N ALA A 238 -8.37 -0.63 0.60
CA ALA A 238 -9.05 -1.23 -0.54
C ALA A 238 -8.37 -0.87 -1.87
N GLU A 239 -7.84 0.35 -2.01
CA GLU A 239 -7.17 0.82 -3.22
C GLU A 239 -5.87 0.06 -3.47
N GLY A 240 -4.97 0.02 -2.47
CA GLY A 240 -3.70 -0.68 -2.54
C GLY A 240 -3.87 -2.19 -2.75
N THR A 241 -4.84 -2.79 -2.05
CA THR A 241 -5.16 -4.22 -2.24
C THR A 241 -5.69 -4.51 -3.65
N LEU A 242 -6.54 -3.64 -4.19
CA LEU A 242 -7.07 -3.78 -5.54
C LEU A 242 -5.99 -3.56 -6.61
N LEU A 243 -5.15 -2.53 -6.45
CA LEU A 243 -4.03 -2.26 -7.35
C LEU A 243 -3.08 -3.45 -7.42
N ASN A 244 -2.71 -4.04 -6.27
CA ASN A 244 -1.87 -5.23 -6.25
C ASN A 244 -2.53 -6.39 -7.02
N ALA A 245 -3.82 -6.64 -6.79
CA ALA A 245 -4.55 -7.68 -7.52
C ALA A 245 -4.61 -7.42 -9.04
N VAL A 246 -4.73 -6.16 -9.46
CA VAL A 246 -4.65 -5.76 -10.87
C VAL A 246 -3.27 -6.04 -11.44
N LEU A 247 -2.18 -5.67 -10.75
CA LEU A 247 -0.81 -5.93 -11.18
C LEU A 247 -0.57 -7.44 -11.35
N ARG A 248 -1.06 -8.26 -10.42
CA ARG A 248 -0.99 -9.72 -10.50
C ARG A 248 -1.77 -10.26 -11.70
N ARG A 249 -2.98 -9.74 -11.96
CA ARG A 249 -3.77 -10.10 -13.16
C ARG A 249 -3.06 -9.74 -14.45
N LEU A 250 -2.53 -8.52 -14.56
CA LEU A 250 -1.77 -8.06 -15.73
C LEU A 250 -0.52 -8.93 -15.95
N GLY A 251 0.17 -9.27 -14.86
CA GLY A 251 1.34 -10.13 -14.85
C GLY A 251 1.06 -11.62 -15.13
N GLY A 252 -0.20 -12.04 -15.12
CA GLY A 252 -0.58 -13.46 -15.28
C GLY A 252 -0.27 -14.31 -14.04
N LEU A 253 -0.23 -13.72 -12.85
CA LEU A 253 0.14 -14.36 -11.58
C LEU A 253 -1.05 -14.91 -10.78
N ASP A 254 -2.28 -14.73 -11.27
CA ASP A 254 -3.52 -15.17 -10.61
C ASP A 254 -3.87 -16.64 -10.88
N LEU A 255 -3.04 -17.37 -11.65
CA LEU A 255 -3.32 -18.72 -12.16
C LEU A 255 -2.76 -19.86 -11.30
N SER A 256 -2.42 -19.62 -10.04
CA SER A 256 -1.95 -20.65 -9.09
C SER A 256 -2.98 -20.98 -8.02
#